data_AF-A0A6P0HNN5-F1
#
_entry.id   AF-A0A6P0HNN5-F1
#
_cell.length_a   1.000
_cell.length_b   1.000
_cell.length_c   1.000
_cell.angle_alpha   90.00
_cell.angle_beta   90.00
_cell.angle_gamma   90.00
#
_symmetry.space_group_name_H-M   'P 1'
#
loop_
_entity.id
_entity.type
_entity.pdbx_description
1 polymer ?
#
loop_
_entity_poly.entity_id
_entity_poly.type
_entity_poly.pdbx_seq_one_letter_code
_entity_poly.pdbx_strand_id
1 'polypeptide(L)'
;MPSRRLAPDTALRISLEASARRRLEDGMPFEAVVEELRDEAAGHTDLLAQAAGSLIGLYLARPTATQPRAVAAFATLVLAGADPQALVARADESRERMTAAP
;
A
#
# COMPACT_ATOMS: atom_id res chain seq x y z
N MET A 1 3.08 -22.87 -18.92
CA MET A 1 2.75 -21.49 -19.35
C MET A 1 3.90 -20.59 -18.93
N PRO A 2 4.67 -19.98 -19.85
CA PRO A 2 5.72 -19.06 -19.44
C PRO A 2 5.08 -17.84 -18.79
N SER A 3 5.39 -17.61 -17.51
CA SER A 3 4.97 -16.42 -16.78
C SER A 3 5.55 -15.19 -17.47
N ARG A 4 4.69 -14.28 -17.98
CA ARG A 4 5.14 -12.96 -18.43
C ARG A 4 5.73 -12.24 -17.22
N ARG A 5 7.01 -11.85 -17.31
CA ARG A 5 7.64 -11.02 -16.27
C ARG A 5 6.85 -9.71 -16.14
N LEU A 6 6.51 -9.36 -14.90
CA LEU A 6 5.87 -8.08 -14.60
C LEU A 6 6.83 -6.93 -14.93
N ALA A 7 6.27 -5.77 -15.24
CA ALA A 7 7.04 -4.54 -15.28
C ALA A 7 7.69 -4.29 -13.90
N PRO A 8 8.93 -3.76 -13.84
CA PRO A 8 9.66 -3.58 -12.58
C PRO A 8 8.86 -2.82 -11.52
N ASP A 9 8.28 -1.68 -11.87
CA ASP A 9 7.51 -0.85 -10.94
C ASP A 9 6.25 -1.55 -10.44
N THR A 10 5.61 -2.36 -11.30
CA THR A 10 4.47 -3.18 -10.90
C THR A 10 4.88 -4.24 -9.90
N ALA A 11 6.03 -4.89 -10.11
CA ALA A 11 6.58 -5.87 -9.19
C ALA A 11 6.95 -5.22 -7.84
N LEU A 12 7.61 -4.06 -7.86
CA LEU A 12 7.99 -3.32 -6.66
C LEU A 12 6.77 -2.87 -5.87
N ARG A 13 5.76 -2.28 -6.51
CA ARG A 13 4.51 -1.89 -5.85
C ARG A 13 3.82 -3.07 -5.15
N ILE A 14 3.72 -4.21 -5.83
CA ILE A 14 3.13 -5.43 -5.26
C ILE A 14 3.97 -5.93 -4.08
N SER A 15 5.29 -5.87 -4.19
CA SER A 15 6.21 -6.23 -3.11
C SER A 15 6.00 -5.35 -1.88
N LEU A 16 6.00 -4.02 -2.03
CA LEU A 16 5.80 -3.07 -0.94
C LEU A 16 4.45 -3.31 -0.21
N GLU A 17 3.37 -3.50 -0.96
CA GLU A 17 2.05 -3.79 -0.40
C GLU A 17 2.03 -5.11 0.39
N ALA A 18 2.56 -6.18 -0.22
CA ALA A 18 2.58 -7.51 0.40
C ALA A 18 3.50 -7.56 1.62
N SER A 19 4.69 -6.94 1.53
CA SER A 19 5.68 -6.91 2.59
C SER A 19 5.20 -6.10 3.79
N ALA A 20 4.55 -4.95 3.58
CA ALA A 20 3.98 -4.15 4.67
C ALA A 20 2.99 -4.97 5.52
N ARG A 21 2.11 -5.72 4.86
CA ARG A 21 1.16 -6.61 5.55
C ARG A 21 1.85 -7.78 6.22
N ARG A 22 2.68 -8.51 5.46
CA ARG A 22 3.29 -9.76 5.92
C ARG A 22 4.22 -9.53 7.10
N ARG A 23 5.07 -8.50 7.09
CA ARG A 23 5.98 -8.21 8.20
C ARG A 23 5.22 -7.91 9.50
N LEU A 24 4.11 -7.19 9.42
CA LEU A 24 3.24 -6.94 10.58
C LEU A 24 2.49 -8.21 11.03
N GLU A 25 2.07 -9.07 10.10
CA GLU A 25 1.48 -10.38 10.39
C GLU A 25 2.50 -11.33 11.07
N ASP A 26 3.76 -11.26 10.66
CA ASP A 26 4.89 -12.01 11.22
C ASP A 26 5.40 -11.42 12.56
N GLY A 27 4.80 -10.32 13.03
CA GLY A 27 5.09 -9.72 14.33
C GLY A 27 6.31 -8.80 14.37
N MET A 28 6.80 -8.35 13.22
CA MET A 28 7.89 -7.36 13.15
C MET A 28 7.46 -6.03 13.81
N PRO A 29 8.34 -5.37 14.59
CA PRO A 29 8.04 -4.06 15.17
C PRO A 29 7.69 -3.03 14.09
N PHE A 30 6.70 -2.19 14.37
CA PHE A 30 6.16 -1.22 13.41
C PHE A 30 7.23 -0.31 12.81
N GLU A 31 8.13 0.22 13.64
CA GLU A 31 9.22 1.10 13.22
C GLU A 31 10.22 0.36 12.32
N ALA A 32 10.51 -0.92 12.60
CA ALA A 32 11.37 -1.74 11.76
C ALA A 32 10.75 -1.98 10.38
N VAL A 33 9.42 -2.18 10.31
CA VAL A 33 8.69 -2.30 9.04
C VAL A 33 8.80 -0.99 8.23
N VAL A 34 8.70 0.17 8.88
CA VAL A 34 8.84 1.47 8.22
C VAL A 34 10.21 1.64 7.58
N GLU A 35 11.28 1.33 8.31
CA GLU A 35 12.65 1.44 7.79
C GLU A 35 12.88 0.46 6.63
N GLU A 36 12.47 -0.81 6.77
CA GLU A 36 12.64 -1.79 5.68
C GLU A 36 11.85 -1.41 4.42
N LEU A 37 10.64 -0.85 4.56
CA LEU A 37 9.86 -0.38 3.41
C LEU A 37 10.49 0.84 2.75
N ARG A 38 11.11 1.74 3.53
CA ARG A 38 11.83 2.91 2.99
C ARG A 38 13.03 2.46 2.17
N ASP A 39 13.81 1.52 2.70
CA ASP A 39 14.97 0.95 2.02
C ASP A 39 14.56 0.16 0.77
N GLU A 40 13.52 -0.67 0.85
CA GLU A 40 12.98 -1.45 -0.26
C GLU A 40 12.44 -0.55 -1.40
N ALA A 41 11.82 0.58 -1.04
CA ALA A 41 11.32 1.53 -2.02
C ALA A 41 12.44 2.30 -2.73
N ALA A 42 13.65 2.38 -2.16
CA ALA A 42 14.80 3.05 -2.76
C ALA A 42 14.50 4.47 -3.31
N GLY A 43 13.64 5.22 -2.64
CA GLY A 43 13.23 6.57 -3.04
C GLY A 43 12.01 6.67 -3.97
N HIS A 44 11.39 5.55 -4.34
CA HIS A 44 10.13 5.52 -5.12
C HIS A 44 8.90 5.84 -4.25
N THR A 45 8.81 7.10 -3.81
CA THR A 45 7.74 7.63 -2.94
C THR A 45 6.35 7.57 -3.58
N ASP A 46 6.28 7.62 -4.91
CA ASP A 46 5.06 7.45 -5.69
C ASP A 46 4.55 6.00 -5.65
N LEU A 47 5.44 5.01 -5.68
CA LEU A 47 5.07 3.59 -5.57
C LEU A 47 4.63 3.23 -4.15
N LEU A 48 5.26 3.82 -3.13
CA LEU A 48 4.76 3.76 -1.75
C LEU A 48 3.34 4.32 -1.64
N ALA A 49 3.06 5.46 -2.26
CA ALA A 49 1.72 6.06 -2.30
C ALA A 49 0.71 5.18 -3.03
N GLN A 50 1.09 4.53 -4.13
CA GLN A 50 0.22 3.59 -4.85
C GLN A 50 -0.10 2.34 -4.01
N ALA A 51 0.91 1.76 -3.33
CA ALA A 51 0.72 0.62 -2.44
C ALA A 51 -0.20 0.99 -1.26
N ALA A 52 0.05 2.14 -0.63
CA ALA A 52 -0.79 2.64 0.47
C ALA A 52 -2.24 2.91 0.01
N GLY A 53 -2.41 3.53 -1.17
CA GLY A 53 -3.71 3.77 -1.79
C GLY A 53 -4.52 2.48 -2.01
N SER A 54 -3.87 1.40 -2.44
CA SER A 54 -4.49 0.07 -2.60
C SER A 54 -5.09 -0.44 -1.29
N LEU A 55 -4.33 -0.36 -0.20
CA LEU A 55 -4.75 -0.86 1.12
C LEU A 55 -5.90 -0.04 1.71
N ILE A 56 -5.81 1.29 1.66
CA ILE A 56 -6.86 2.15 2.21
C ILE A 56 -8.13 2.10 1.36
N GLY A 57 -8.00 2.01 0.03
CA GLY A 57 -9.14 1.85 -0.87
C GLY A 57 -9.91 0.56 -0.59
N LEU A 58 -9.20 -0.55 -0.36
CA LEU A 58 -9.83 -1.82 0.03
C LEU A 58 -10.55 -1.71 1.38
N TYR A 59 -9.92 -1.05 2.36
CA TYR A 59 -10.54 -0.81 3.67
C TYR A 59 -11.81 0.03 3.56
N LEU A 60 -11.77 1.13 2.82
CA LEU A 60 -12.92 2.01 2.64
C LEU A 60 -14.07 1.33 1.87
N ALA A 61 -13.74 0.50 0.88
CA ALA A 61 -14.75 -0.25 0.13
C ALA A 61 -15.43 -1.34 0.96
N ARG A 62 -14.74 -1.92 1.96
CA ARG A 62 -15.27 -3.02 2.80
C ARG A 62 -14.84 -2.91 4.27
N PRO A 63 -15.28 -1.89 5.02
CA PRO A 63 -14.73 -1.58 6.35
C PRO A 63 -14.87 -2.72 7.37
N THR A 64 -15.95 -3.49 7.27
CA THR A 64 -16.25 -4.62 8.17
C THR A 64 -15.52 -5.92 7.80
N ALA A 65 -14.99 -6.02 6.58
CA ALA A 65 -14.30 -7.22 6.09
C ALA A 65 -12.77 -7.09 6.18
N THR A 66 -12.23 -5.88 6.20
CA THR A 66 -10.79 -5.63 6.32
C THR A 66 -10.34 -5.58 7.77
N GLN A 67 -9.31 -6.37 8.09
CA GLN A 67 -8.73 -6.42 9.42
C GLN A 67 -8.06 -5.08 9.79
N PRO A 68 -8.04 -4.67 11.09
CA PRO A 68 -7.32 -3.48 11.57
C PRO A 68 -5.85 -3.40 11.12
N ARG A 69 -5.24 -4.56 10.82
CA ARG A 69 -3.87 -4.66 10.27
C ARG A 69 -3.69 -3.98 8.90
N ALA A 70 -4.75 -3.87 8.09
CA ALA A 70 -4.68 -3.13 6.82
C ALA A 70 -4.41 -1.64 7.04
N VAL A 71 -4.95 -1.07 8.13
CA VAL A 71 -4.71 0.33 8.52
C VAL A 71 -3.27 0.51 9.01
N ALA A 72 -2.74 -0.45 9.78
CA ALA A 72 -1.35 -0.43 10.21
C ALA A 72 -0.37 -0.53 9.02
N ALA A 73 -0.64 -1.43 8.06
CA ALA A 73 0.17 -1.56 6.84
C ALA A 73 0.10 -0.31 5.94
N PHE A 74 -1.06 0.34 5.87
CA PHE A 74 -1.17 1.66 5.25
C PHE A 74 -0.28 2.69 5.97
N ALA A 75 -0.36 2.76 7.29
CA ALA A 75 0.40 3.72 8.08
C ALA A 75 1.92 3.53 7.95
N THR A 76 2.42 2.29 7.88
CA THR A 76 3.85 2.04 7.68
C THR A 76 4.32 2.55 6.33
N LEU A 77 3.56 2.37 5.25
CA LEU A 77 3.90 2.88 3.91
C LEU A 77 3.90 4.41 3.86
N VAL A 78 2.97 5.06 4.56
CA VAL A 78 2.95 6.53 4.68
C VAL A 78 4.21 7.02 5.38
N LEU A 79 4.57 6.44 6.52
CA LEU A 79 5.75 6.82 7.30
C LEU A 79 7.09 6.42 6.65
N ALA A 80 7.06 5.44 5.73
CA ALA A 80 8.21 5.10 4.90
C ALA A 80 8.52 6.20 3.87
N GLY A 81 7.58 7.12 3.62
CA GLY A 81 7.79 8.29 2.76
C GLY A 81 6.88 8.32 1.54
N ALA A 82 5.70 7.70 1.58
CA ALA A 82 4.71 7.83 0.50
C ALA A 82 4.43 9.31 0.20
N ASP A 83 4.41 9.69 -1.08
CA ASP A 83 4.08 11.05 -1.48
C ASP A 83 2.63 11.42 -1.08
N PRO A 84 2.44 12.44 -0.22
CA PRO A 84 1.11 12.86 0.22
C PRO A 84 0.21 13.32 -0.93
N GLN A 85 0.76 13.94 -1.98
CA GLN A 85 -0.05 14.43 -3.11
C GLN A 85 -0.58 13.25 -3.94
N ALA A 86 0.27 12.27 -4.23
CA ALA A 86 -0.14 11.03 -4.88
C ALA A 86 -1.19 10.26 -4.04
N LEU A 87 -1.08 10.25 -2.71
CA LEU A 87 -2.07 9.63 -1.84
C LEU A 87 -3.46 10.27 -1.94
N VAL A 88 -3.53 11.60 -1.90
CA VAL A 88 -4.79 12.33 -2.02
C VAL A 88 -5.49 12.01 -3.33
N ALA A 89 -4.76 12.07 -4.45
CA ALA A 89 -5.30 11.74 -5.77
C ALA A 89 -5.90 10.32 -5.81
N ARG A 90 -5.22 9.34 -5.18
CA ARG A 90 -5.70 7.95 -5.12
C ARG A 90 -6.91 7.75 -4.21
N ALA A 91 -6.97 8.48 -3.10
CA ALA A 91 -8.13 8.47 -2.22
C ALA A 91 -9.37 9.02 -2.94
N ASP A 92 -9.22 10.10 -3.72
CA ASP A 92 -10.29 10.69 -4.50
C ASP A 92 -10.75 9.77 -5.64
N GLU A 93 -9.83 9.17 -6.40
CA GLU A 93 -10.16 8.14 -7.41
C GLU A 93 -10.94 6.96 -6.83
N SER A 94 -10.62 6.57 -5.59
CA SER A 94 -11.28 5.46 -4.90
C SER A 94 -12.69 5.86 -4.46
N ARG A 95 -12.85 7.08 -3.94
CA ARG A 95 -14.15 7.64 -3.55
C ARG A 95 -15.08 7.77 -4.75
N GLU A 96 -14.60 8.31 -5.87
CA GLU A 96 -15.37 8.44 -7.11
C GLU A 96 -15.86 7.08 -7.64
N ARG A 97 -15.00 6.06 -7.59
CA ARG A 97 -15.38 4.70 -7.99
C ARG A 97 -16.46 4.10 -7.08
N MET A 98 -16.43 4.41 -5.78
CA MET A 98 -17.44 3.95 -4.83
C MET A 98 -18.79 4.67 -5.03
N THR A 99 -18.78 5.97 -5.35
CA THR A 99 -20.02 6.72 -5.60
C THR A 99 -20.63 6.42 -6.98
N ALA A 100 -19.82 5.98 -7.94
CA ALA A 100 -20.26 5.58 -9.27
C ALA A 100 -20.71 4.10 -9.38
N ALA A 101 -20.53 3.29 -8.33
CA ALA A 101 -20.99 1.91 -8.30
C ALA A 101 -22.51 1.85 -8.04
N PRO A 102 -23.31 1.18 -8.90
CA PRO A 102 -24.76 1.10 -8.78
C PRO A 102 -25.24 0.24 -7.59
#